data_AF-A0A816XX26-F1
#
_entry.id   AF-A0A816XX26-F1
#
_cell.length_a   1.000
_cell.length_b   1.000
_cell.length_c   1.000
_cell.angle_alpha   90.00
_cell.angle_beta   90.00
_cell.angle_gamma   90.00
#
_symmetry.space_group_name_H-M   'P 1'
#
loop_
_entity.id
_entity.type
_entity.pdbx_description
1 polymer ?
#
loop_
_entity_poly.entity_id
_entity_poly.type
_entity_poly.pdbx_seq_one_letter_code
_entity_poly.pdbx_strand_id
1 'polypeptide(L)'
;MPVKKEHLWEENVGQDRRKEDRVRHAASRAAEYSQDTRTRLDGQRARQAASRAAQWTFMEGEAFRYDPANNYDSHPQLYIGQMSDVCPYCNALKWHAETRGMCCSGGKVKLPELHPPPEPLKSLMSGTTPESKHFLDNIRKYNSCFQMTSFGMS
;
A
#
# COMPACT_ATOMS: atom_id res chain seq x y z
N MET A 1 25.77 -47.96 -19.32
CA MET A 1 25.29 -46.60 -18.94
C MET A 1 23.83 -46.40 -19.40
N PRO A 2 22.80 -46.85 -18.65
CA PRO A 2 21.38 -46.67 -19.04
C PRO A 2 20.56 -45.67 -18.20
N VAL A 3 21.04 -45.28 -17.01
CA VAL A 3 20.27 -44.55 -15.97
C VAL A 3 19.71 -43.18 -16.41
N LYS A 4 20.32 -42.50 -17.39
CA LYS A 4 19.87 -41.16 -17.84
C LYS A 4 18.56 -41.16 -18.64
N LYS A 5 18.26 -42.26 -19.35
CA LYS A 5 16.99 -42.40 -20.09
C LYS A 5 15.81 -42.65 -19.14
N GLU A 6 16.12 -43.19 -17.96
CA GLU A 6 15.18 -43.52 -16.89
C GLU A 6 14.58 -42.27 -16.25
N HIS A 7 15.44 -41.40 -15.73
CA HIS A 7 14.99 -40.14 -15.15
C HIS A 7 14.24 -39.23 -16.13
N LEU A 8 14.62 -39.23 -17.41
CA LEU A 8 13.93 -38.43 -18.44
C LEU A 8 12.50 -38.93 -18.70
N TRP A 9 12.23 -40.25 -18.67
CA TRP A 9 10.86 -40.71 -18.80
C TRP A 9 10.03 -40.36 -17.56
N GLU A 10 10.59 -40.43 -16.36
CA GLU A 10 9.85 -40.17 -15.12
C GLU A 10 9.46 -38.69 -15.01
N GLU A 11 10.37 -37.80 -15.39
CA GLU A 11 10.10 -36.36 -15.50
C GLU A 11 9.02 -36.07 -16.54
N ASN A 12 9.08 -36.70 -17.72
CA ASN A 12 8.08 -36.52 -18.78
C ASN A 12 6.69 -37.04 -18.36
N VAL A 13 6.62 -38.23 -17.75
CA VAL A 13 5.37 -38.80 -17.20
C VAL A 13 4.84 -37.94 -16.05
N GLY A 14 5.73 -37.31 -15.27
CA GLY A 14 5.35 -36.32 -14.25
C GLY A 14 4.78 -35.04 -14.86
N GLN A 15 5.37 -34.54 -15.94
CA GLN A 15 4.88 -33.36 -16.65
C GLN A 15 3.55 -33.60 -17.35
N ASP A 16 3.37 -34.77 -17.97
CA ASP A 16 2.13 -35.11 -18.67
C ASP A 16 0.97 -35.30 -17.70
N ARG A 17 1.19 -35.96 -16.55
CA ARG A 17 0.19 -36.00 -15.46
C ARG A 17 -0.22 -34.60 -14.99
N ARG A 18 0.73 -33.68 -14.81
CA ARG A 18 0.43 -32.28 -14.43
C ARG A 18 -0.39 -31.55 -15.49
N LYS A 19 -0.13 -31.80 -16.78
CA LYS A 19 -0.91 -31.21 -17.88
C LYS A 19 -2.34 -31.76 -17.89
N GLU A 20 -2.50 -33.07 -17.73
CA GLU A 20 -3.81 -33.72 -17.65
C GLU A 20 -4.62 -33.23 -16.44
N ASP A 21 -3.98 -33.09 -15.28
CA ASP A 21 -4.62 -32.53 -14.08
C ASP A 21 -5.09 -31.09 -14.32
N ARG A 22 -4.26 -30.26 -14.97
CA ARG A 22 -4.61 -28.88 -15.31
C ARG A 22 -5.82 -28.82 -16.24
N VAL A 23 -5.90 -29.71 -17.23
CA VAL A 23 -7.04 -29.81 -18.17
C VAL A 23 -8.29 -30.29 -17.44
N ARG A 24 -8.19 -31.33 -16.61
CA ARG A 24 -9.31 -31.85 -15.80
C ARG A 24 -9.88 -30.79 -14.87
N HIS A 25 -9.03 -30.07 -14.15
CA HIS A 25 -9.46 -28.97 -13.29
C HIS A 25 -10.06 -27.79 -14.09
N ALA A 26 -9.61 -27.54 -15.32
CA ALA A 26 -10.19 -26.50 -16.17
C ALA A 26 -11.59 -26.88 -16.68
N ALA A 27 -11.78 -28.13 -17.12
CA ALA A 27 -13.08 -28.64 -17.54
C ALA A 27 -14.08 -28.65 -16.37
N SER A 28 -13.64 -29.10 -15.19
CA SER A 28 -14.47 -29.06 -13.97
C SER A 28 -14.92 -27.64 -13.62
N ARG A 29 -14.03 -26.64 -13.72
CA ARG A 29 -14.37 -25.23 -13.49
C ARG A 29 -15.37 -24.68 -14.53
N ALA A 30 -15.30 -25.13 -15.77
CA ALA A 30 -16.21 -24.69 -16.83
C ALA A 30 -17.63 -25.27 -16.65
N ALA A 31 -17.74 -26.40 -15.96
CA ALA A 31 -19.01 -27.06 -15.64
C ALA A 31 -19.60 -26.67 -14.26
N GLU A 32 -18.95 -25.77 -13.50
CA GLU A 32 -19.42 -25.34 -12.17
C GLU A 32 -20.72 -24.53 -12.26
N TYR A 33 -21.64 -24.77 -11.31
CA TYR A 33 -22.84 -23.96 -11.15
C TYR A 33 -22.50 -22.58 -10.53
N SER A 34 -23.37 -21.59 -10.71
CA SER A 34 -23.13 -20.20 -10.29
C SER A 34 -22.90 -20.05 -8.77
N GLN A 35 -23.62 -20.82 -7.95
CA GLN A 35 -23.48 -20.81 -6.50
C GLN A 35 -22.15 -21.43 -6.05
N ASP A 36 -21.72 -22.53 -6.67
CA ASP A 36 -20.42 -23.19 -6.39
C ASP A 36 -19.23 -22.35 -6.85
N THR A 37 -19.42 -21.62 -7.95
CA THR A 37 -18.44 -20.65 -8.43
C THR A 37 -18.20 -19.56 -7.39
N ARG A 38 -19.28 -19.03 -6.79
CA ARG A 38 -19.18 -17.97 -5.78
C ARG A 38 -18.47 -18.45 -4.51
N THR A 39 -18.84 -19.62 -3.98
CA THR A 39 -18.22 -20.18 -2.77
C THR A 39 -16.72 -20.47 -2.98
N ARG A 40 -16.33 -21.00 -4.14
CA ARG A 40 -14.91 -21.20 -4.49
C ARG A 40 -14.15 -19.88 -4.56
N LEU A 41 -14.71 -18.87 -5.23
CA LEU A 41 -14.09 -17.55 -5.35
C LEU A 41 -13.95 -16.87 -3.99
N ASP A 42 -14.96 -16.98 -3.13
CA ASP A 42 -14.90 -16.48 -1.75
C ASP A 42 -13.83 -17.22 -0.93
N GLY A 43 -13.75 -18.55 -1.04
CA GLY A 43 -12.68 -19.33 -0.41
C GLY A 43 -11.29 -18.97 -0.91
N GLN A 44 -11.13 -18.70 -2.21
CA GLN A 44 -9.87 -18.21 -2.78
C GLN A 44 -9.51 -16.82 -2.27
N ARG A 45 -10.48 -15.89 -2.24
CA ARG A 45 -10.30 -14.55 -1.66
C ARG A 45 -9.89 -14.63 -0.19
N ALA A 46 -10.56 -15.46 0.61
CA ALA A 46 -10.25 -15.65 2.03
C ALA A 46 -8.85 -16.22 2.24
N ARG A 47 -8.43 -17.23 1.46
CA ARG A 47 -7.07 -17.79 1.54
C ARG A 47 -6.00 -16.77 1.15
N GLN A 48 -6.22 -16.00 0.09
CA GLN A 48 -5.30 -14.95 -0.31
C GLN A 48 -5.22 -13.83 0.74
N ALA A 49 -6.36 -13.44 1.31
CA ALA A 49 -6.42 -12.45 2.39
C ALA A 49 -5.69 -12.96 3.65
N ALA A 50 -5.91 -14.22 4.05
CA ALA A 50 -5.24 -14.83 5.18
C ALA A 50 -3.72 -14.95 4.97
N SER A 51 -3.27 -15.34 3.77
CA SER A 51 -1.84 -15.40 3.44
C SER A 51 -1.18 -14.02 3.49
N ARG A 52 -1.86 -12.97 3.01
CA ARG A 52 -1.38 -11.59 3.13
C ARG A 52 -1.34 -11.15 4.59
N ALA A 53 -2.38 -11.44 5.37
CA ALA A 53 -2.42 -11.10 6.79
C ALA A 53 -1.30 -11.80 7.58
N ALA A 54 -1.07 -13.10 7.34
CA ALA A 54 0.01 -13.88 7.95
C ALA A 54 1.42 -13.33 7.64
N GLN A 55 1.59 -12.61 6.52
CA GLN A 55 2.85 -11.93 6.21
C GLN A 55 3.14 -10.78 7.20
N TRP A 56 2.10 -10.15 7.75
CA TRP A 56 2.21 -8.98 8.62
C TRP A 56 2.08 -9.32 10.12
N THR A 57 1.72 -10.56 10.49
CA THR A 57 1.53 -10.95 11.91
C THR A 57 2.80 -10.80 12.74
N PHE A 58 3.99 -10.89 12.14
CA PHE A 58 5.25 -10.64 12.86
C PHE A 58 5.42 -9.17 13.30
N MET A 59 4.74 -8.22 12.65
CA MET A 59 4.77 -6.79 13.01
C MET A 59 3.54 -6.36 13.82
N GLU A 60 2.74 -7.32 14.31
CA GLU A 60 1.55 -7.03 15.09
C GLU A 60 1.94 -6.35 16.41
N GLY A 61 1.42 -5.13 16.64
CA GLY A 61 1.70 -4.36 17.85
C GLY A 61 3.03 -3.60 17.86
N GLU A 62 3.95 -3.87 16.93
CA GLU A 62 5.26 -3.20 16.87
C GLU A 62 5.14 -1.70 16.56
N ALA A 63 4.08 -1.28 15.86
CA ALA A 63 3.79 0.14 15.63
C ALA A 63 3.56 0.95 16.94
N PHE A 64 3.15 0.30 18.03
CA PHE A 64 2.93 0.96 19.32
C PHE A 64 4.20 0.98 20.20
N ARG A 65 5.26 0.29 19.78
CA ARG A 65 6.54 0.18 20.50
C ARG A 65 7.60 0.98 19.76
N TYR A 66 7.43 2.31 19.76
CA TYR A 66 8.43 3.18 19.18
C TYR A 66 9.72 3.18 20.02
N ASP A 67 10.83 2.80 19.40
CA ASP A 67 12.16 2.88 19.97
C ASP A 67 13.01 3.82 19.09
N PRO A 68 13.39 5.02 19.58
CA PRO A 68 14.18 5.98 18.81
C PRO A 68 15.59 5.48 18.46
N ALA A 69 16.08 4.39 19.06
CA ALA A 69 17.37 3.79 18.68
C ALA A 69 17.30 2.97 17.39
N ASN A 70 16.09 2.58 16.95
CA ASN A 70 15.90 1.76 15.77
C ASN A 70 15.90 2.60 14.48
N ASN A 71 16.58 2.11 13.45
CA ASN A 71 16.56 2.70 12.12
C ASN A 71 15.38 2.15 11.30
N TYR A 72 14.20 2.74 11.50
CA TYR A 72 12.98 2.36 10.79
C TYR A 72 13.02 2.65 9.29
N ASP A 73 13.79 3.66 8.85
CA ASP A 73 13.87 4.08 7.44
C ASP A 73 14.44 2.98 6.52
N SER A 74 15.28 2.10 7.10
CA SER A 74 15.97 1.03 6.37
C SER A 74 15.32 -0.34 6.48
N HIS A 75 14.21 -0.48 7.21
CA HIS A 75 13.62 -1.78 7.47
C HIS A 75 12.94 -2.34 6.19
N PRO A 76 13.37 -3.51 5.65
CA PRO A 76 12.91 -4.01 4.35
C PRO A 76 11.39 -4.21 4.24
N GLN A 77 10.71 -4.52 5.36
CA GLN A 77 9.26 -4.68 5.39
C GLN A 77 8.50 -3.35 5.57
N LEU A 78 9.17 -2.26 5.93
CA LEU A 78 8.59 -0.92 6.08
C LEU A 78 8.98 0.00 4.91
N TYR A 79 9.91 -0.42 4.06
CA TYR A 79 10.34 0.37 2.91
C TYR A 79 9.29 0.36 1.80
N ILE A 80 8.57 1.47 1.65
CA ILE A 80 7.49 1.66 0.66
C ILE A 80 8.04 2.11 -0.72
N GLY A 81 9.33 2.46 -0.80
CA GLY A 81 9.95 3.01 -2.00
C GLY A 81 9.97 4.54 -2.03
N GLN A 82 10.56 5.09 -3.10
CA GLN A 82 10.56 6.53 -3.33
C GLN A 82 9.25 7.02 -3.96
N MET A 83 8.88 8.26 -3.63
CA MET A 83 7.72 8.93 -4.21
C MET A 83 8.11 9.60 -5.55
N SER A 84 8.37 8.77 -6.56
CA SER A 84 8.92 9.20 -7.86
C SER A 84 7.92 9.17 -9.02
N ASP A 85 6.78 8.50 -8.86
CA ASP A 85 5.85 8.28 -9.96
C ASP A 85 4.98 9.52 -10.17
N VAL A 86 5.25 10.27 -11.24
CA VAL A 86 4.51 11.51 -11.54
C VAL A 86 3.14 11.19 -12.14
N CYS A 87 2.08 11.80 -11.61
CA CYS A 87 0.76 11.72 -12.20
C CYS A 87 0.68 12.53 -13.50
N PRO A 88 0.24 11.94 -14.64
CA PRO A 88 0.19 12.67 -15.91
C PRO A 88 -0.92 13.74 -15.97
N TYR A 89 -1.86 13.74 -15.02
CA TYR A 89 -3.01 14.66 -15.01
C TYR A 89 -2.83 15.84 -14.07
N CYS A 90 -2.26 15.62 -12.87
CA CYS A 90 -2.13 16.64 -11.83
C CYS A 90 -0.70 16.86 -11.36
N ASN A 91 0.29 16.19 -11.95
CA ASN A 91 1.71 16.25 -11.59
C ASN A 91 2.04 15.88 -10.14
N ALA A 92 1.08 15.34 -9.38
CA ALA A 92 1.34 14.80 -8.05
C ALA A 92 2.34 13.64 -8.12
N LEU A 93 3.34 13.67 -7.25
CA LEU A 93 4.25 12.55 -7.02
C LEU A 93 3.51 11.45 -6.26
N LYS A 94 3.79 10.20 -6.62
CA LYS A 94 3.14 9.00 -6.06
C LYS A 94 4.17 7.94 -5.73
N TRP A 95 3.82 7.07 -4.80
CA TRP A 95 4.54 5.81 -4.62
C TRP A 95 4.09 4.80 -5.67
N HIS A 96 4.99 3.90 -6.04
CA HIS A 96 4.73 2.90 -7.07
C HIS A 96 3.53 1.99 -6.77
N ALA A 97 3.33 1.66 -5.49
CA ALA A 97 2.26 0.79 -5.04
C ALA A 97 0.89 1.51 -4.90
N GLU A 98 0.82 2.82 -5.11
CA GLU A 98 -0.44 3.55 -5.01
C GLU A 98 -1.38 3.26 -6.18
N THR A 99 -2.67 3.23 -5.86
CA THR A 99 -3.69 3.08 -6.90
C THR A 99 -3.82 4.37 -7.72
N ARG A 100 -4.25 4.23 -8.98
CA ARG A 100 -4.48 5.38 -9.90
C ARG A 100 -5.48 6.41 -9.33
N GLY A 101 -6.29 6.01 -8.34
CA GLY A 101 -7.31 6.84 -7.72
C GLY A 101 -6.79 7.85 -6.69
N MET A 102 -5.60 7.64 -6.12
CA MET A 102 -5.15 8.32 -4.89
C MET A 102 -4.96 9.85 -5.03
N CYS A 103 -4.67 10.36 -6.23
CA CYS A 103 -4.43 11.79 -6.43
C CYS A 103 -5.64 12.53 -7.03
N CYS A 104 -5.94 12.29 -8.31
CA CYS A 104 -7.00 12.99 -9.06
C CYS A 104 -8.08 12.04 -9.55
N SER A 105 -8.25 10.88 -8.90
CA SER A 105 -9.16 9.82 -9.36
C SER A 105 -8.90 9.40 -10.82
N GLY A 106 -7.64 9.36 -11.23
CA GLY A 106 -7.24 9.07 -12.61
C GLY A 106 -7.60 10.16 -13.62
N GLY A 107 -7.58 11.43 -13.22
CA GLY A 107 -7.87 12.60 -14.06
C GLY A 107 -9.33 13.05 -14.03
N LYS A 108 -10.19 12.39 -13.26
CA LYS A 108 -11.62 12.74 -13.11
C LYS A 108 -11.84 13.98 -12.25
N VAL A 109 -10.93 14.27 -11.34
CA VAL A 109 -11.00 15.43 -10.44
C VAL A 109 -9.91 16.43 -10.81
N LYS A 110 -10.30 17.66 -11.08
CA LYS A 110 -9.38 18.79 -11.22
C LYS A 110 -9.17 19.40 -9.83
N LEU A 111 -7.97 19.22 -9.28
CA LEU A 111 -7.59 19.83 -8.01
C LEU A 111 -7.41 21.34 -8.21
N PRO A 112 -7.96 22.19 -7.32
CA PRO A 112 -7.70 23.62 -7.36
C PRO A 112 -6.21 23.89 -7.08
N GLU A 113 -5.72 25.01 -7.59
CA GLU A 113 -4.36 25.46 -7.31
C GLU A 113 -4.24 25.82 -5.82
N LEU A 114 -3.13 25.43 -5.21
CA LEU A 114 -2.86 25.77 -3.81
C LEU A 114 -2.46 27.23 -3.73
N HIS A 115 -3.33 28.05 -3.14
CA HIS A 115 -2.98 29.43 -2.82
C HIS A 115 -1.97 29.48 -1.67
N PRO A 116 -1.06 30.46 -1.65
CA PRO A 116 -0.18 30.65 -0.52
C PRO A 116 -1.00 30.91 0.75
N PRO A 117 -0.52 30.48 1.93
CA PRO A 117 -1.17 30.81 3.19
C PRO A 117 -1.34 32.33 3.34
N PRO A 118 -2.39 32.81 4.02
CA PRO A 118 -2.51 34.22 4.37
C PRO A 118 -1.46 34.63 5.43
N GLU A 119 -1.18 35.93 5.53
CA GLU A 119 -0.38 36.44 6.66
C GLU A 119 -1.20 36.43 7.96
N PRO A 120 -0.58 36.18 9.13
CA PRO A 120 0.87 36.03 9.36
C PRO A 120 1.41 34.60 9.12
N LEU A 121 0.55 33.63 8.77
CA LEU A 121 0.93 32.21 8.70
C LEU A 121 2.02 31.96 7.66
N LYS A 122 1.96 32.64 6.50
CA LYS A 122 2.99 32.55 5.47
C LYS A 122 4.37 32.96 5.99
N SER A 123 4.48 34.09 6.68
CA SER A 123 5.74 34.52 7.30
C SER A 123 6.23 33.55 8.36
N LEU A 124 5.31 33.03 9.20
CA LEU A 124 5.65 32.07 10.25
C LEU A 124 6.09 30.71 9.71
N MET A 125 5.61 30.30 8.54
CA MET A 125 6.00 29.04 7.89
C MET A 125 7.29 29.14 7.06
N SER A 126 7.89 30.33 6.93
CA SER A 126 9.08 30.54 6.08
C SER A 126 10.37 29.91 6.63
N GLY A 127 10.51 29.78 7.95
CA GLY A 127 11.74 29.31 8.61
C GLY A 127 12.94 30.27 8.52
N THR A 128 12.76 31.46 7.94
CA THR A 128 13.85 32.41 7.69
C THR A 128 14.11 33.37 8.86
N THR A 129 13.08 33.76 9.60
CA THR A 129 13.20 34.69 10.74
C THR A 129 13.27 33.96 12.09
N PRO A 130 13.81 34.58 13.16
CA PRO A 130 13.76 34.01 14.50
C PRO A 130 12.35 33.60 14.95
N GLU A 131 11.35 34.41 14.61
CA GLU A 131 9.94 34.15 14.95
C GLU A 131 9.41 32.93 14.20
N SER A 132 9.72 32.80 12.91
CA SER A 132 9.30 31.64 12.11
C SER A 132 9.92 30.33 12.61
N LYS A 133 11.20 30.36 13.02
CA LYS A 133 11.87 29.19 13.61
C LYS A 133 11.25 28.81 14.94
N HIS A 134 11.06 29.78 15.84
CA HIS A 134 10.39 29.55 17.11
C HIS A 134 8.98 28.98 16.93
N PHE A 135 8.23 29.48 15.94
CA PHE A 135 6.92 28.97 15.58
C PHE A 135 6.97 27.50 15.14
N LEU A 136 7.86 27.15 14.21
CA LEU A 136 8.00 25.78 13.71
C LEU A 136 8.44 24.80 14.81
N ASP A 137 9.40 25.20 15.65
CA ASP A 137 9.89 24.38 16.76
C ASP A 137 8.78 24.09 17.79
N ASN A 138 7.81 24.99 17.92
CA ASN A 138 6.71 24.88 18.88
C ASN A 138 5.34 24.66 18.22
N ILE A 139 5.27 24.33 16.93
CA ILE A 139 4.02 24.32 16.15
C ILE A 139 2.96 23.41 16.76
N ARG A 140 3.37 22.28 17.37
CA ARG A 140 2.46 21.37 18.10
C ARG A 140 1.78 22.05 19.28
N LYS A 141 2.52 22.84 20.07
CA LYS A 141 1.96 23.58 21.22
C LYS A 141 0.97 24.64 20.75
N TYR A 142 1.31 25.38 19.69
CA TYR A 142 0.39 26.34 19.07
C TYR A 142 -0.89 25.64 18.61
N ASN A 143 -0.77 24.58 17.80
CA ASN A 143 -1.94 23.84 17.29
C ASN A 143 -2.81 23.28 18.43
N SER A 144 -2.21 22.71 19.49
CA SER A 144 -2.97 22.22 20.66
C SER A 144 -3.69 23.33 21.42
N CYS A 145 -3.11 24.54 21.49
CA CYS A 145 -3.78 25.69 22.10
C CYS A 145 -5.02 26.11 21.29
N PHE A 146 -4.90 26.14 19.95
CA PHE A 146 -6.02 26.48 19.06
C PHE A 146 -7.07 25.36 18.93
N GLN A 147 -6.72 24.10 19.25
CA GLN A 147 -7.71 23.01 19.31
C GLN A 147 -8.80 23.25 20.37
N MET A 148 -8.48 23.96 21.46
CA MET A 148 -9.45 24.31 22.51
C MET A 148 -10.45 25.41 22.11
N THR A 149 -10.26 26.06 20.95
CA THR A 149 -11.15 27.15 20.48
C THR A 149 -12.29 26.68 19.58
N SER A 150 -12.62 25.39 19.56
CA SER A 150 -13.74 24.83 18.76
C SER A 150 -14.99 24.45 19.57
N PHE A 151 -15.28 25.17 20.67
CA PHE A 151 -16.68 25.20 21.14
C PHE A 151 -17.50 26.02 20.15
N GLY A 152 -18.38 25.32 19.44
CA GLY A 152 -19.09 25.79 18.26
C GLY A 152 -19.80 27.13 18.45
N MET A 153 -19.52 28.06 17.54
CA MET A 153 -20.47 29.10 17.20
C MET A 153 -21.46 28.48 16.20
N SER A 154 -22.56 27.95 16.73
CA SER A 154 -23.79 27.64 15.99
C SER A 154 -24.88 28.58 16.47
#